data_AF-A0AAJ2P4V6-F1
#
_entry.id   AF-A0AAJ2P4V6-F1
#
_cell.length_a   1.000
_cell.length_b   1.000
_cell.length_c   1.000
_cell.angle_alpha   90.00
_cell.angle_beta   90.00
_cell.angle_gamma   90.00
#
_symmetry.space_group_name_H-M   'P 1'
#
loop_
_entity.id
_entity.type
_entity.pdbx_description
1 polymer ?
#
loop_
_entity_poly.entity_id
_entity_poly.type
_entity_poly.pdbx_seq_one_letter_code
_entity_poly.pdbx_strand_id
1 'polypeptide(L)'
;MHENVSQKLNGQVFTPDLLVDLILDQAGYKENILKKHIIDNSCGNGQFLVKIIERYCKAFFRENSNLKSLKHQLETYIHGIDIDEKHVKNAIFRANLVVQNYKIEGVNWDFKAKNTLEIEHFNGKMDFVVGNPPYIRIHNLNNNKSLKNFNFSTIGMTDIYLAFYEIGIKMLSKNGILSYVSPSSFFTSKAGSIFREFLYKNKIIKSVVDHKHHQFFKATTYTTIFTIDKSAKNQTVDYFNFDDKTNSIFLVSKLEYEQFYLDNKFYFSTPEKLTFLKEIIYDKKKTDISVKNGLATLADSVFIGDFNFNSEYILPVLKASNGKWAKIIFPYNIKNFQIITDSELKQQLEIFDHLSFFKEKLQKRSFDHSNKNFWYSFGRRQAISDTDKERLVLNSLVKENKPLKISLIQKNTCIYSGFYIISEKIDYKSIAEKLQSEVFLDFVELLGKYKNGGYYTFSTKDVKKYLDFMLGT
;
A
#
# COMPACT_ATOMS: atom_id res chain seq x y z
N MET A 1 28.18 3.64 -3.99
CA MET A 1 27.25 3.81 -2.85
C MET A 1 26.36 5.06 -2.92
N HIS A 2 26.44 5.91 -3.96
CA HIS A 2 25.63 7.13 -4.08
C HIS A 2 24.34 7.02 -4.94
N GLU A 3 24.10 5.92 -5.64
CA GLU A 3 22.91 5.75 -6.51
C GLU A 3 21.59 5.51 -5.75
N ASN A 4 21.63 5.08 -4.48
CA ASN A 4 20.43 4.69 -3.73
C ASN A 4 19.67 5.86 -3.06
N VAL A 5 20.26 7.05 -2.95
CA VAL A 5 19.60 8.19 -2.29
C VAL A 5 18.74 8.99 -3.27
N SER A 6 19.16 9.15 -4.54
CA SER A 6 18.37 9.91 -5.52
C SER A 6 17.14 9.13 -6.03
N GLN A 7 17.23 7.80 -6.16
CA GLN A 7 16.07 6.95 -6.53
C GLN A 7 14.95 7.01 -5.49
N LYS A 8 15.29 7.12 -4.19
CA LYS A 8 14.31 7.24 -3.10
C LYS A 8 13.66 8.62 -3.01
N LEU A 9 14.35 9.69 -3.40
CA LEU A 9 13.83 11.05 -3.36
C LEU A 9 12.85 11.32 -4.52
N ASN A 10 13.07 10.69 -5.67
CA ASN A 10 12.22 10.87 -6.85
C ASN A 10 11.21 9.74 -7.10
N GLY A 11 11.20 8.67 -6.28
CA GLY A 11 10.24 7.56 -6.40
C GLY A 11 10.31 6.81 -7.75
N GLN A 12 11.44 6.87 -8.45
CA GLN A 12 11.58 6.41 -9.83
C GLN A 12 11.85 4.90 -9.89
N VAL A 13 10.98 4.16 -10.58
CA VAL A 13 11.20 2.76 -10.93
C VAL A 13 10.79 2.53 -12.38
N PHE A 14 11.67 1.96 -13.19
CA PHE A 14 11.35 1.61 -14.58
C PHE A 14 10.30 0.49 -14.62
N THR A 15 9.25 0.69 -15.40
CA THR A 15 8.18 -0.28 -15.60
C THR A 15 8.68 -1.44 -16.47
N PRO A 16 8.57 -2.71 -16.03
CA PRO A 16 8.93 -3.85 -16.87
C PRO A 16 8.06 -3.93 -18.14
N ASP A 17 8.62 -4.44 -19.24
CA ASP A 17 7.94 -4.54 -20.54
C ASP A 17 6.62 -5.29 -20.47
N LEU A 18 6.60 -6.44 -19.78
CA LEU A 18 5.37 -7.22 -19.57
C LEU A 18 4.26 -6.38 -18.92
N LEU A 19 4.60 -5.58 -17.92
CA LEU A 19 3.63 -4.72 -17.23
C LEU A 19 3.14 -3.59 -18.13
N VAL A 20 4.01 -3.01 -18.96
CA VAL A 20 3.61 -2.02 -19.97
C VAL A 20 2.63 -2.63 -20.97
N ASP A 21 2.92 -3.82 -21.47
CA ASP A 21 2.03 -4.52 -22.40
C ASP A 21 0.67 -4.84 -21.77
N LEU A 22 0.64 -5.31 -20.52
CA LEU A 22 -0.61 -5.54 -19.79
C LEU A 22 -1.44 -4.26 -19.61
N ILE A 23 -0.81 -3.12 -19.29
CA ILE A 23 -1.52 -1.86 -19.10
C ILE A 23 -2.11 -1.34 -20.41
N LEU A 24 -1.33 -1.37 -21.50
CA LEU A 24 -1.81 -0.99 -22.84
C LEU A 24 -2.94 -1.92 -23.30
N ASP A 25 -2.83 -3.21 -22.98
CA ASP A 25 -3.86 -4.20 -23.26
C ASP A 25 -5.16 -3.93 -22.52
N GLN A 26 -5.08 -3.63 -21.22
CA GLN A 26 -6.23 -3.26 -20.39
C GLN A 26 -6.87 -1.94 -20.84
N ALA A 27 -6.05 -0.98 -21.27
CA ALA A 27 -6.54 0.25 -21.88
C ALA A 27 -7.31 0.00 -23.20
N GLY A 28 -7.08 -1.16 -23.84
CA GLY A 28 -7.63 -1.48 -25.16
C GLY A 28 -6.80 -0.92 -26.31
N TYR A 29 -5.56 -0.50 -26.06
CA TYR A 29 -4.64 0.03 -27.07
C TYR A 29 -3.99 -1.12 -27.87
N LYS A 30 -4.80 -1.81 -28.69
CA LYS A 30 -4.42 -3.02 -29.45
C LYS A 30 -4.61 -2.86 -30.96
N GLU A 31 -5.87 -2.93 -31.40
CA GLU A 31 -6.31 -2.89 -32.79
C GLU A 31 -7.37 -1.77 -32.87
N ASN A 32 -7.33 -0.89 -33.88
CA ASN A 32 -8.11 0.38 -33.94
C ASN A 32 -7.57 1.55 -33.09
N ILE A 33 -6.25 1.73 -33.08
CA ILE A 33 -5.58 2.80 -32.32
C ILE A 33 -5.13 4.00 -33.18
N LEU A 34 -5.29 3.93 -34.50
CA LEU A 34 -4.86 5.00 -35.40
C LEU A 34 -5.69 6.26 -35.18
N LYS A 35 -5.02 7.42 -35.22
CA LYS A 35 -5.60 8.75 -35.02
C LYS A 35 -6.30 8.94 -33.66
N LYS A 36 -5.91 8.16 -32.66
CA LYS A 36 -6.36 8.28 -31.27
C LYS A 36 -5.29 8.95 -30.43
N HIS A 37 -5.67 9.98 -29.70
CA HIS A 37 -4.75 10.69 -28.81
C HIS A 37 -4.42 9.83 -27.59
N ILE A 38 -3.14 9.57 -27.36
CA ILE A 38 -2.64 8.84 -26.20
C ILE A 38 -1.55 9.64 -25.50
N ILE A 39 -1.58 9.64 -24.17
CA ILE A 39 -0.57 10.29 -23.34
C ILE A 39 -0.02 9.38 -22.25
N ASP A 40 1.29 9.42 -22.05
CA ASP A 40 1.94 9.06 -20.78
C ASP A 40 2.36 10.34 -20.06
N ASN A 41 1.64 10.68 -18.99
CA ASN A 41 1.79 11.95 -18.29
C ASN A 41 2.82 11.90 -17.13
N SER A 42 3.59 10.81 -17.04
CA SER A 42 4.76 10.65 -16.17
C SER A 42 5.78 9.72 -16.83
N CYS A 43 6.21 10.07 -18.03
CA CYS A 43 6.74 9.11 -18.99
C CYS A 43 8.16 8.59 -18.69
N GLY A 44 8.91 9.25 -17.81
CA GLY A 44 10.30 8.91 -17.51
C GLY A 44 11.12 8.75 -18.80
N ASN A 45 11.88 7.66 -18.89
CA ASN A 45 12.66 7.33 -20.10
C ASN A 45 11.80 6.79 -21.27
N GLY A 46 10.47 6.93 -21.22
CA GLY A 46 9.56 6.61 -22.31
C GLY A 46 9.27 5.12 -22.48
N GLN A 47 9.17 4.34 -21.40
CA GLN A 47 8.89 2.90 -21.52
C GLN A 47 7.54 2.63 -22.19
N PHE A 48 6.48 3.33 -21.77
CA PHE A 48 5.18 3.25 -22.44
C PHE A 48 5.24 3.84 -23.85
N LEU A 49 5.87 5.01 -24.01
CA LEU A 49 5.97 5.69 -25.30
C LEU A 49 6.59 4.81 -26.39
N VAL A 50 7.68 4.10 -26.08
CA VAL A 50 8.30 3.13 -26.99
C VAL A 50 7.30 2.07 -27.44
N LYS A 51 6.57 1.44 -26.51
CA LYS A 51 5.58 0.39 -26.83
C LYS A 51 4.35 0.93 -27.56
N ILE A 52 3.90 2.14 -27.22
CA ILE A 52 2.83 2.86 -27.91
C ILE A 52 3.22 3.07 -29.38
N ILE A 53 4.42 3.61 -29.63
CA ILE A 53 4.92 3.87 -31.00
C ILE A 53 5.06 2.56 -31.77
N GLU A 54 5.64 1.50 -31.16
CA GLU A 54 5.75 0.19 -31.80
C GLU A 54 4.38 -0.36 -32.24
N ARG A 55 3.36 -0.29 -31.37
CA ARG A 55 1.99 -0.73 -31.69
C ARG A 55 1.36 0.15 -32.76
N TYR A 56 1.54 1.47 -32.69
CA TYR A 56 0.99 2.43 -33.67
C TYR A 56 1.58 2.19 -35.06
N CYS A 57 2.90 2.07 -35.20
CA CYS A 57 3.55 1.78 -36.47
C CYS A 57 3.06 0.45 -37.05
N LYS A 58 2.99 -0.62 -36.25
CA LYS A 58 2.47 -1.92 -36.68
C LYS A 58 1.01 -1.82 -37.18
N ALA A 59 0.15 -1.12 -36.45
CA ALA A 59 -1.23 -0.90 -36.86
C ALA A 59 -1.32 -0.10 -38.17
N PHE A 60 -0.50 0.96 -38.30
CA PHE A 60 -0.47 1.79 -39.49
C PHE A 60 -0.10 0.98 -40.74
N PHE A 61 0.95 0.16 -40.66
CA PHE A 61 1.42 -0.63 -41.81
C PHE A 61 0.50 -1.78 -42.23
N ARG A 62 -0.53 -2.12 -41.43
CA ARG A 62 -1.59 -3.05 -41.87
C ARG A 62 -2.54 -2.40 -42.88
N GLU A 63 -2.68 -1.08 -42.86
CA GLU A 63 -3.70 -0.34 -43.63
C GLU A 63 -3.09 0.69 -44.59
N ASN A 64 -1.86 1.14 -44.35
CA ASN A 64 -1.25 2.26 -45.05
C ASN A 64 0.28 2.13 -45.09
N SER A 65 0.92 2.61 -46.16
CA SER A 65 2.39 2.57 -46.32
C SER A 65 3.04 3.95 -46.48
N ASN A 66 2.27 5.03 -46.36
CA ASN A 66 2.75 6.41 -46.54
C ASN A 66 3.53 6.91 -45.31
N LEU A 67 4.86 6.92 -45.43
CA LEU A 67 5.77 7.35 -44.37
C LEU A 67 5.56 8.81 -43.93
N LYS A 68 5.22 9.71 -44.86
CA LYS A 68 4.93 11.12 -44.53
C LYS A 68 3.67 11.24 -43.66
N SER A 69 2.65 10.44 -43.98
CA SER A 69 1.44 10.36 -43.16
C SER A 69 1.72 9.77 -41.80
N LEU A 70 2.48 8.67 -41.71
CA LEU A 70 2.86 8.07 -40.43
C LEU A 70 3.60 9.07 -39.54
N LYS A 71 4.63 9.75 -40.07
CA LYS A 71 5.35 10.80 -39.35
C LYS A 71 4.39 11.84 -38.77
N HIS A 72 3.53 12.42 -39.60
CA HIS A 72 2.57 13.44 -39.16
C HIS A 72 1.63 12.92 -38.06
N GLN A 73 1.18 11.67 -38.17
CA GLN A 73 0.32 11.06 -37.16
C GLN A 73 1.04 10.83 -35.83
N LEU A 74 2.30 10.36 -35.85
CA LEU A 74 3.10 10.19 -34.65
C LEU A 74 3.31 11.52 -33.91
N GLU A 75 3.55 12.61 -34.64
CA GLU A 75 3.69 13.97 -34.09
C GLU A 75 2.38 14.51 -33.50
N THR A 76 1.23 14.05 -34.01
CA THR A 76 -0.08 14.58 -33.64
C THR A 76 -0.74 13.84 -32.48
N TYR A 77 -0.60 12.51 -32.43
CA TYR A 77 -1.44 11.66 -31.59
C TYR A 77 -0.73 11.04 -30.38
N ILE A 78 0.59 11.18 -30.27
CA ILE A 78 1.37 10.57 -29.18
C ILE A 78 2.03 11.67 -28.35
N HIS A 79 1.66 11.72 -27.07
CA HIS A 79 2.08 12.77 -26.15
C HIS A 79 2.81 12.18 -24.94
N GLY A 80 3.75 12.95 -24.38
CA GLY A 80 4.51 12.55 -23.19
C GLY A 80 4.78 13.73 -22.28
N ILE A 81 4.76 13.52 -20.96
CA ILE A 81 5.17 14.53 -19.98
C ILE A 81 6.05 13.86 -18.94
N ASP A 82 7.20 14.47 -18.63
CA ASP A 82 7.95 14.17 -17.42
C ASP A 82 8.53 15.47 -16.85
N ILE A 83 8.74 15.52 -15.53
CA ILE A 83 9.33 16.69 -14.89
C ILE A 83 10.84 16.80 -15.14
N ASP A 84 11.51 15.68 -15.41
CA ASP A 84 12.95 15.60 -15.62
C ASP A 84 13.31 15.72 -17.11
N GLU A 85 14.00 16.80 -17.47
CA GLU A 85 14.42 17.06 -18.85
C GLU A 85 15.32 15.96 -19.43
N LYS A 86 16.18 15.34 -18.60
CA LYS A 86 17.06 14.24 -19.04
C LYS A 86 16.25 13.02 -19.44
N HIS A 87 15.18 12.73 -18.70
CA HIS A 87 14.27 11.63 -19.01
C HIS A 87 13.53 11.86 -20.32
N VAL A 88 13.00 13.06 -20.53
CA VAL A 88 12.35 13.43 -21.79
C VAL A 88 13.31 13.30 -22.97
N LYS A 89 14.56 13.76 -22.83
CA LYS A 89 15.60 13.57 -23.87
C LYS A 89 15.85 12.09 -24.18
N ASN A 90 15.94 11.24 -23.15
CA ASN A 90 16.09 9.80 -23.34
C ASN A 90 14.86 9.16 -24.01
N ALA A 91 13.65 9.59 -23.65
CA ALA A 91 12.41 9.13 -24.26
C ALA A 91 12.36 9.49 -25.76
N ILE A 92 12.74 10.72 -26.13
CA ILE A 92 12.87 11.16 -27.52
C ILE A 92 13.90 10.30 -28.27
N PHE A 93 15.08 10.09 -27.69
CA PHE A 93 16.12 9.25 -28.29
C PHE A 93 15.61 7.83 -28.57
N ARG A 94 14.97 7.19 -27.58
CA ARG A 94 14.42 5.84 -27.71
C ARG A 94 13.27 5.77 -28.72
N ALA A 95 12.40 6.77 -28.74
CA ALA A 95 11.33 6.89 -29.73
C ALA A 95 11.90 7.00 -31.17
N ASN A 96 12.98 7.76 -31.35
CA ASN A 96 13.69 7.84 -32.63
C ASN A 96 14.27 6.48 -33.07
N LEU A 97 14.86 5.72 -32.15
CA LEU A 97 15.34 4.35 -32.46
C LEU A 97 14.22 3.43 -32.95
N VAL A 98 13.01 3.53 -32.38
CA VAL A 98 11.87 2.72 -32.82
C VAL A 98 11.47 3.06 -34.25
N VAL A 99 11.33 4.35 -34.58
CA VAL A 99 10.85 4.80 -35.90
C VAL A 99 11.90 4.65 -37.01
N GLN A 100 13.20 4.61 -36.65
CA GLN A 100 14.28 4.28 -37.59
C GLN A 100 14.10 2.90 -38.23
N ASN A 101 13.57 1.92 -37.49
CA ASN A 101 13.23 0.59 -38.04
C ASN A 101 12.17 0.65 -39.15
N TYR A 102 11.42 1.74 -39.23
CA TYR A 102 10.41 2.01 -40.24
C TYR A 102 10.87 3.06 -41.28
N LYS A 103 12.17 3.40 -41.31
CA LYS A 103 12.77 4.38 -42.22
C LYS A 103 12.17 5.80 -42.08
N ILE A 104 11.79 6.18 -40.86
CA ILE A 104 11.28 7.51 -40.55
C ILE A 104 12.29 8.27 -39.71
N GLU A 105 12.49 9.55 -40.04
CA GLU A 105 13.43 10.44 -39.35
C GLU A 105 12.82 11.81 -39.06
N GLY A 106 13.40 12.47 -38.06
CA GLY A 106 13.08 13.84 -37.67
C GLY A 106 11.63 14.03 -37.21
N VAL A 107 11.06 13.05 -36.50
CA VAL A 107 9.73 13.16 -35.89
C VAL A 107 9.77 14.23 -34.79
N ASN A 108 8.89 15.23 -34.88
CA ASN A 108 8.74 16.25 -33.86
C ASN A 108 7.82 15.76 -32.71
N TRP A 109 8.38 15.03 -31.76
CA TRP A 109 7.65 14.44 -30.64
C TRP A 109 7.04 15.50 -29.70
N ASP A 110 5.76 15.34 -29.34
CA ASP A 110 5.12 16.17 -28.30
C ASP A 110 5.43 15.65 -26.88
N PHE A 111 6.72 15.50 -26.57
CA PHE A 111 7.22 15.07 -25.26
C PHE A 111 7.73 16.29 -24.49
N LYS A 112 7.11 16.62 -23.35
CA LYS A 112 7.32 17.88 -22.62
C LYS A 112 8.04 17.65 -21.29
N ALA A 113 9.16 18.37 -21.09
CA ALA A 113 9.85 18.47 -19.80
C ALA A 113 9.14 19.52 -18.91
N LYS A 114 8.06 19.12 -18.24
CA LYS A 114 7.20 20.03 -17.46
C LYS A 114 6.57 19.31 -16.27
N ASN A 115 6.16 20.08 -15.26
CA ASN A 115 5.40 19.56 -14.13
C ASN A 115 3.96 19.23 -14.53
N THR A 116 3.61 17.94 -14.58
CA THR A 116 2.25 17.45 -14.89
C THR A 116 1.16 18.08 -14.00
N LEU A 117 1.48 18.41 -12.75
CA LEU A 117 0.54 19.02 -11.80
C LEU A 117 0.06 20.42 -12.22
N GLU A 118 0.72 21.06 -13.18
CA GLU A 118 0.45 22.44 -13.61
C GLU A 118 -0.07 22.50 -15.05
N ILE A 119 -0.38 21.36 -15.66
CA ILE A 119 -0.73 21.25 -17.07
C ILE A 119 -2.23 21.00 -17.24
N GLU A 120 -2.90 21.92 -17.95
CA GLU A 120 -4.33 21.81 -18.25
C GLU A 120 -4.64 21.69 -19.77
N HIS A 121 -3.68 21.98 -20.65
CA HIS A 121 -3.96 22.04 -22.09
C HIS A 121 -4.31 20.69 -22.76
N PHE A 122 -4.11 19.57 -22.05
CA PHE A 122 -4.54 18.23 -22.48
C PHE A 122 -5.93 17.84 -21.96
N ASN A 123 -6.58 18.68 -21.13
CA ASN A 123 -7.89 18.39 -20.56
C ASN A 123 -8.95 18.15 -21.67
N GLY A 124 -9.68 17.05 -21.54
CA GLY A 124 -10.75 16.68 -22.48
C GLY A 124 -10.29 16.18 -23.85
N LYS A 125 -8.99 15.94 -24.07
CA LYS A 125 -8.44 15.67 -25.42
C LYS A 125 -7.96 14.24 -25.64
N MET A 126 -7.72 13.47 -24.58
CA MET A 126 -7.02 12.18 -24.69
C MET A 126 -8.00 11.01 -24.78
N ASP A 127 -7.88 10.19 -25.82
CA ASP A 127 -8.60 8.91 -25.90
C ASP A 127 -8.01 7.88 -24.93
N PHE A 128 -6.70 7.96 -24.68
CA PHE A 128 -6.00 7.08 -23.75
C PHE A 128 -5.07 7.87 -22.84
N VAL A 129 -5.13 7.59 -21.53
CA VAL A 129 -4.15 8.05 -20.55
C VAL A 129 -3.55 6.82 -19.88
N VAL A 130 -2.25 6.59 -20.06
CA VAL A 130 -1.57 5.41 -19.52
C VAL A 130 -0.31 5.80 -18.77
N GLY A 131 0.23 4.92 -17.95
CA GLY A 131 1.52 5.18 -17.31
C GLY A 131 1.68 4.55 -15.93
N ASN A 132 2.78 4.95 -15.30
CA ASN A 132 3.14 4.61 -13.92
C ASN A 132 3.39 5.91 -13.14
N PRO A 133 2.35 6.50 -12.52
CA PRO A 133 2.50 7.75 -11.77
C PRO A 133 3.51 7.63 -10.61
N PRO A 134 4.10 8.74 -10.13
CA PRO A 134 5.11 8.69 -9.07
C PRO A 134 4.54 8.29 -7.70
N TYR A 135 5.29 7.47 -6.93
CA TYR A 135 4.87 6.97 -5.59
C TYR A 135 5.54 7.76 -4.47
N ILE A 136 5.44 9.09 -4.53
CA ILE A 136 6.06 10.01 -3.57
C ILE A 136 5.00 10.55 -2.62
N ARG A 137 5.34 10.58 -1.33
CA ARG A 137 4.51 11.17 -0.28
C ARG A 137 4.45 12.69 -0.42
N ILE A 138 3.26 13.27 -0.38
CA ILE A 138 3.04 14.71 -0.54
C ILE A 138 3.76 15.53 0.54
N HIS A 139 3.85 15.03 1.77
CA HIS A 139 4.54 15.72 2.87
C HIS A 139 6.06 15.84 2.68
N ASN A 140 6.65 15.05 1.77
CA ASN A 140 8.06 15.16 1.44
C ASN A 140 8.32 16.21 0.33
N LEU A 141 7.26 16.72 -0.31
CA LEU A 141 7.37 17.73 -1.35
C LEU A 141 7.26 19.10 -0.68
N ASN A 142 8.37 19.83 -0.59
CA ASN A 142 8.43 21.17 -0.01
C ASN A 142 7.39 22.09 -0.67
N ASN A 143 6.38 22.53 0.10
CA ASN A 143 5.42 23.61 -0.20
C ASN A 143 4.97 23.78 -1.67
N ASN A 144 4.61 22.68 -2.34
CA ASN A 144 4.00 22.79 -3.68
C ASN A 144 2.54 23.26 -3.53
N LYS A 145 2.30 24.57 -3.74
CA LYS A 145 0.97 25.20 -3.65
C LYS A 145 -0.08 24.49 -4.54
N SER A 146 0.36 23.88 -5.65
CA SER A 146 -0.49 23.14 -6.60
C SER A 146 -1.16 21.90 -5.99
N LEU A 147 -0.55 21.25 -4.99
CA LEU A 147 -1.10 20.03 -4.39
C LEU A 147 -2.36 20.26 -3.55
N LYS A 148 -2.62 21.52 -3.13
CA LYS A 148 -3.85 21.89 -2.42
C LYS A 148 -5.08 21.93 -3.33
N ASN A 149 -4.89 21.91 -4.66
CA ASN A 149 -5.97 22.05 -5.63
C ASN A 149 -6.59 20.70 -6.05
N PHE A 150 -6.03 19.57 -5.60
CA PHE A 150 -6.50 18.24 -5.96
C PHE A 150 -7.31 17.63 -4.81
N ASN A 151 -8.56 17.28 -5.10
CA ASN A 151 -9.52 16.77 -4.14
C ASN A 151 -9.11 15.38 -3.62
N PHE A 152 -8.56 14.53 -4.50
CA PHE A 152 -8.21 13.15 -4.15
C PHE A 152 -7.02 13.05 -3.19
N SER A 153 -6.27 14.13 -2.98
CA SER A 153 -5.07 14.14 -2.16
C SER A 153 -5.19 14.84 -0.79
N THR A 154 -6.40 15.23 -0.39
CA THR A 154 -6.62 16.13 0.77
C THR A 154 -6.66 15.45 2.14
N ILE A 155 -6.81 14.12 2.22
CA ILE A 155 -7.01 13.41 3.49
C ILE A 155 -5.87 12.41 3.77
N GLY A 156 -5.32 12.44 4.98
CA GLY A 156 -4.37 11.44 5.46
C GLY A 156 -2.94 11.60 4.92
N MET A 157 -2.12 10.55 5.02
CA MET A 157 -0.78 10.51 4.42
C MET A 157 -0.91 10.13 2.95
N THR A 158 -1.13 11.12 2.11
CA THR A 158 -1.39 10.92 0.69
C THR A 158 -0.09 10.84 -0.13
N ASP A 159 -0.08 9.93 -1.11
CA ASP A 159 0.91 9.87 -2.16
C ASP A 159 0.41 10.61 -3.42
N ILE A 160 1.33 11.20 -4.17
CA ILE A 160 1.06 12.04 -5.34
C ILE A 160 0.33 11.31 -6.47
N TYR A 161 0.42 9.98 -6.58
CA TYR A 161 -0.28 9.22 -7.63
C TYR A 161 -1.80 9.41 -7.60
N LEU A 162 -2.40 9.73 -6.44
CA LEU A 162 -3.84 10.03 -6.34
C LEU A 162 -4.19 11.33 -7.07
N ALA A 163 -3.31 12.34 -7.05
CA ALA A 163 -3.48 13.55 -7.86
C ALA A 163 -3.34 13.24 -9.36
N PHE A 164 -2.46 12.30 -9.74
CA PHE A 164 -2.33 11.85 -11.14
C PHE A 164 -3.56 11.12 -11.67
N TYR A 165 -4.31 10.40 -10.82
CA TYR A 165 -5.63 9.89 -11.21
C TYR A 165 -6.59 11.05 -11.53
N GLU A 166 -6.63 12.09 -10.68
CA GLU A 166 -7.50 13.25 -10.93
C GLU A 166 -7.12 13.97 -12.24
N ILE A 167 -5.82 14.22 -12.46
CA ILE A 167 -5.30 14.83 -13.68
C ILE A 167 -5.61 13.95 -14.89
N GLY A 168 -5.33 12.65 -14.81
CA GLY A 168 -5.59 11.72 -15.90
C GLY A 168 -7.06 11.69 -16.29
N ILE A 169 -7.98 11.63 -15.31
CA ILE A 169 -9.43 11.70 -15.56
C ILE A 169 -9.84 13.03 -16.23
N LYS A 170 -9.22 14.16 -15.85
CA LYS A 170 -9.44 15.46 -16.50
C LYS A 170 -8.91 15.47 -17.94
N MET A 171 -7.76 14.86 -18.21
CA MET A 171 -7.16 14.72 -19.55
C MET A 171 -8.02 13.89 -20.51
N LEU A 172 -8.73 12.88 -20.01
CA LEU A 172 -9.58 12.03 -20.85
C LEU A 172 -10.65 12.83 -21.62
N SER A 173 -10.82 12.50 -22.89
CA SER A 173 -11.99 12.87 -23.70
C SER A 173 -13.25 12.19 -23.15
N LYS A 174 -14.43 12.49 -23.72
CA LYS A 174 -15.72 11.95 -23.25
C LYS A 174 -15.72 10.41 -23.17
N ASN A 175 -15.07 9.74 -24.13
CA ASN A 175 -15.01 8.28 -24.25
C ASN A 175 -13.60 7.73 -23.99
N GLY A 176 -12.77 8.49 -23.28
CA GLY A 176 -11.39 8.11 -23.02
C GLY A 176 -11.27 7.00 -21.97
N ILE A 177 -10.20 6.21 -22.09
CA ILE A 177 -9.80 5.18 -21.14
C ILE A 177 -8.51 5.59 -20.42
N LEU A 178 -8.50 5.49 -19.10
CA LEU A 178 -7.28 5.61 -18.30
C LEU A 178 -6.86 4.23 -17.80
N SER A 179 -5.58 3.89 -17.89
CA SER A 179 -5.03 2.66 -17.31
C SER A 179 -3.68 2.93 -16.68
N TYR A 180 -3.61 2.85 -15.35
CA TYR A 180 -2.37 3.07 -14.60
C TYR A 180 -1.95 1.82 -13.84
N VAL A 181 -0.63 1.67 -13.65
CA VAL A 181 -0.13 0.92 -12.49
C VAL A 181 0.08 1.86 -11.31
N SER A 182 -0.46 1.48 -10.16
CA SER A 182 -0.38 2.27 -8.93
C SER A 182 -0.37 1.38 -7.69
N PRO A 183 -0.03 1.89 -6.49
CA PRO A 183 -0.07 1.11 -5.27
C PRO A 183 -1.50 0.62 -4.97
N SER A 184 -1.69 -0.67 -4.65
CA SER A 184 -3.01 -1.21 -4.28
C SER A 184 -3.51 -0.70 -2.92
N SER A 185 -2.67 0.03 -2.18
CA SER A 185 -3.01 0.58 -0.86
C SER A 185 -4.19 1.56 -0.89
N PHE A 186 -4.51 2.20 -2.01
CA PHE A 186 -5.71 3.04 -2.10
C PHE A 186 -7.01 2.23 -2.02
N PHE A 187 -7.00 0.90 -2.12
CA PHE A 187 -8.22 0.11 -1.91
C PHE A 187 -8.75 0.21 -0.48
N THR A 188 -7.86 0.33 0.51
CA THR A 188 -8.25 0.27 1.94
C THR A 188 -7.75 1.44 2.79
N SER A 189 -6.78 2.21 2.31
CA SER A 189 -6.21 3.33 3.08
C SER A 189 -7.18 4.48 3.28
N LYS A 190 -6.96 5.26 4.34
CA LYS A 190 -7.71 6.51 4.57
C LYS A 190 -7.46 7.55 3.47
N ALA A 191 -6.26 7.57 2.90
CA ALA A 191 -5.90 8.54 1.86
C ALA A 191 -6.69 8.34 0.56
N GLY A 192 -6.99 7.10 0.19
CA GLY A 192 -7.79 6.81 -1.00
C GLY A 192 -9.30 7.05 -0.85
N SER A 193 -9.82 7.49 0.30
CA SER A 193 -11.27 7.46 0.56
C SER A 193 -12.10 8.31 -0.41
N ILE A 194 -11.65 9.55 -0.69
CA ILE A 194 -12.35 10.45 -1.62
C ILE A 194 -12.30 9.88 -3.04
N PHE A 195 -11.15 9.32 -3.43
CA PHE A 195 -11.00 8.72 -4.75
C PHE A 195 -11.93 7.50 -4.94
N ARG A 196 -12.00 6.61 -3.94
CA ARG A 196 -12.92 5.45 -3.98
C ARG A 196 -14.37 5.87 -4.06
N GLU A 197 -14.77 6.85 -3.26
CA GLU A 197 -16.14 7.39 -3.29
C GLU A 197 -16.49 7.99 -4.65
N PHE A 198 -15.56 8.75 -5.24
CA PHE A 198 -15.71 9.28 -6.59
C PHE A 198 -15.90 8.16 -7.63
N LEU A 199 -15.06 7.12 -7.60
CA LEU A 199 -15.17 5.98 -8.51
C LEU A 199 -16.51 5.24 -8.35
N TYR A 200 -16.94 4.97 -7.11
CA TYR A 200 -18.19 4.30 -6.79
C TYR A 200 -19.40 5.09 -7.29
N LYS A 201 -19.46 6.40 -7.00
CA LYS A 201 -20.59 7.26 -7.38
C LYS A 201 -20.74 7.40 -8.89
N ASN A 202 -19.62 7.48 -9.61
CA ASN A 202 -19.64 7.68 -11.07
C ASN A 202 -19.74 6.37 -11.86
N LYS A 203 -19.48 5.21 -11.24
CA LYS A 203 -19.50 3.88 -11.87
C LYS A 203 -18.58 3.76 -13.10
N ILE A 204 -17.38 4.34 -13.01
CA ILE A 204 -16.42 4.45 -14.13
C ILE A 204 -15.27 3.43 -14.07
N ILE A 205 -15.22 2.56 -13.07
CA ILE A 205 -14.21 1.49 -13.01
C ILE A 205 -14.53 0.49 -14.12
N LYS A 206 -13.56 0.22 -14.99
CA LYS A 206 -13.68 -0.77 -16.08
C LYS A 206 -13.12 -2.12 -15.63
N SER A 207 -11.89 -2.14 -15.15
CA SER A 207 -11.24 -3.36 -14.71
C SER A 207 -10.18 -3.10 -13.63
N VAL A 208 -9.89 -4.16 -12.88
CA VAL A 208 -8.84 -4.21 -11.87
C VAL A 208 -8.03 -5.48 -12.07
N VAL A 209 -6.71 -5.34 -12.22
CA VAL A 209 -5.77 -6.46 -12.18
C VAL A 209 -5.05 -6.41 -10.84
N ASP A 210 -5.35 -7.37 -9.96
CA ASP A 210 -4.67 -7.54 -8.68
C ASP A 210 -3.52 -8.53 -8.85
N HIS A 211 -2.30 -8.04 -8.64
CA HIS A 211 -1.09 -8.85 -8.73
C HIS A 211 -0.90 -9.75 -7.49
N LYS A 212 -1.77 -9.64 -6.48
CA LYS A 212 -1.66 -10.36 -5.20
C LYS A 212 -0.26 -10.16 -4.60
N HIS A 213 0.51 -11.24 -4.46
CA HIS A 213 1.86 -11.21 -3.92
C HIS A 213 2.96 -10.95 -4.95
N HIS A 214 2.64 -10.95 -6.25
CA HIS A 214 3.60 -10.67 -7.30
C HIS A 214 4.10 -9.22 -7.21
N GLN A 215 5.43 -9.04 -7.30
CA GLN A 215 6.09 -7.75 -7.29
C GLN A 215 6.84 -7.54 -8.61
N PHE A 216 6.25 -6.75 -9.52
CA PHE A 216 6.91 -6.32 -10.76
C PHE A 216 8.14 -5.44 -10.50
N PHE A 217 8.18 -4.81 -9.33
CA PHE A 217 9.23 -3.88 -8.93
C PHE A 217 10.02 -4.46 -7.77
N LYS A 218 11.33 -4.20 -7.71
CA LYS A 218 12.17 -4.47 -6.52
C LYS A 218 11.88 -3.46 -5.39
N ALA A 219 10.61 -3.26 -5.08
CA ALA A 219 10.09 -2.32 -4.10
C ALA A 219 9.18 -3.03 -3.11
N THR A 220 9.00 -2.46 -1.92
CA THR A 220 8.10 -3.01 -0.89
C THR A 220 6.62 -2.73 -1.15
N THR A 221 6.31 -1.90 -2.15
CA THR A 221 4.96 -1.48 -2.48
C THR A 221 4.30 -2.48 -3.43
N TYR A 222 3.14 -3.00 -3.02
CA TYR A 222 2.29 -3.81 -3.90
C TYR A 222 1.51 -2.91 -4.83
N THR A 223 1.46 -3.29 -6.11
CA THR A 223 0.82 -2.52 -7.16
C THR A 223 -0.34 -3.28 -7.79
N THR A 224 -1.20 -2.55 -8.48
CA THR A 224 -2.34 -3.03 -9.26
C THR A 224 -2.41 -2.26 -10.56
N ILE A 225 -2.89 -2.90 -11.63
CA ILE A 225 -3.35 -2.18 -12.82
C ILE A 225 -4.81 -1.81 -12.59
N PHE A 226 -5.12 -0.53 -12.69
CA PHE A 226 -6.47 -0.01 -12.48
C PHE A 226 -6.91 0.77 -13.72
N THR A 227 -8.04 0.34 -14.30
CA THR A 227 -8.53 0.89 -15.56
C THR A 227 -9.88 1.56 -15.36
N ILE A 228 -10.00 2.78 -15.88
CA ILE A 228 -11.17 3.65 -15.80
C ILE A 228 -11.67 3.92 -17.21
N ASP A 229 -12.98 3.78 -17.42
CA ASP A 229 -13.67 4.23 -18.61
C ASP A 229 -14.54 5.43 -18.26
N LYS A 230 -14.21 6.60 -18.81
CA LYS A 230 -14.90 7.86 -18.46
C LYS A 230 -16.32 7.94 -19.01
N SER A 231 -16.62 7.23 -20.11
CA SER A 231 -17.96 7.24 -20.71
C SER A 231 -18.91 6.26 -20.06
N ALA A 232 -18.38 5.23 -19.41
CA ALA A 232 -19.17 4.12 -18.95
C ALA A 232 -19.91 4.43 -17.63
N LYS A 233 -21.14 3.91 -17.55
CA LYS A 233 -21.82 3.63 -16.28
C LYS A 233 -21.81 2.13 -16.07
N ASN A 234 -20.62 1.60 -15.81
CA ASN A 234 -20.40 0.16 -15.70
C ASN A 234 -21.28 -0.41 -14.59
N GLN A 235 -22.12 -1.39 -14.94
CA GLN A 235 -22.89 -2.14 -13.93
C GLN A 235 -21.96 -3.08 -13.16
N THR A 236 -20.97 -3.64 -13.87
CA THR A 236 -19.99 -4.59 -13.33
C THR A 236 -18.56 -4.16 -13.66
N VAL A 237 -17.61 -4.64 -12.86
CA VAL A 237 -16.18 -4.41 -13.00
C VAL A 237 -15.50 -5.75 -13.27
N ASP A 238 -14.69 -5.82 -14.32
CA ASP A 238 -13.90 -7.02 -14.60
C ASP A 238 -12.73 -7.11 -13.61
N TYR A 239 -12.69 -8.19 -12.83
CA TYR A 239 -11.64 -8.44 -11.85
C TYR A 239 -10.72 -9.56 -12.32
N PHE A 240 -9.43 -9.25 -12.45
CA PHE A 240 -8.39 -10.17 -12.90
C PHE A 240 -7.34 -10.41 -11.82
N ASN A 241 -6.74 -11.59 -11.85
CA ASN A 241 -5.50 -11.89 -11.14
C ASN A 241 -4.36 -12.13 -12.12
N PHE A 242 -3.13 -11.93 -11.66
CA PHE A 242 -1.92 -12.30 -12.37
C PHE A 242 -1.45 -13.70 -11.98
N ASP A 243 -1.08 -14.52 -12.98
CA ASP A 243 -0.47 -15.83 -12.79
C ASP A 243 1.04 -15.76 -13.05
N ASP A 244 1.82 -15.99 -11.99
CA ASP A 244 3.29 -16.03 -12.01
C ASP A 244 3.87 -17.11 -12.94
N LYS A 245 3.15 -18.22 -13.15
CA LYS A 245 3.66 -19.35 -13.94
C LYS A 245 3.57 -19.05 -15.43
N THR A 246 2.49 -18.43 -15.87
CA THR A 246 2.23 -18.13 -17.27
C THR A 246 2.60 -16.70 -17.65
N ASN A 247 2.92 -15.84 -16.68
CA ASN A 247 3.13 -14.40 -16.86
C ASN A 247 1.93 -13.72 -17.55
N SER A 248 0.71 -14.16 -17.24
CA SER A 248 -0.51 -13.66 -17.85
C SER A 248 -1.57 -13.32 -16.80
N ILE A 249 -2.61 -12.61 -17.23
CA ILE A 249 -3.78 -12.33 -16.39
C ILE A 249 -4.92 -13.26 -16.77
N PHE A 250 -5.79 -13.57 -15.82
CA PHE A 250 -7.02 -14.33 -16.04
C PHE A 250 -8.21 -13.67 -15.32
N LEU A 251 -9.38 -13.73 -15.95
CA LEU A 251 -10.60 -13.18 -15.37
C LEU A 251 -11.04 -14.06 -14.20
N VAL A 252 -11.20 -13.45 -13.03
CA VAL A 252 -11.70 -14.11 -11.82
C VAL A 252 -13.21 -13.97 -11.76
N SER A 253 -13.73 -12.75 -11.94
CA SER A 253 -15.17 -12.47 -11.86
C SER A 253 -15.52 -11.13 -12.50
N LYS A 254 -16.80 -10.95 -12.79
CA LYS A 254 -17.42 -9.64 -13.06
C LYS A 254 -18.20 -9.21 -11.83
N LEU A 255 -17.76 -8.14 -11.18
CA LEU A 255 -18.25 -7.75 -9.86
C LEU A 255 -19.15 -6.53 -9.91
N GLU A 256 -20.29 -6.60 -9.26
CA GLU A 256 -21.13 -5.42 -8.99
C GLU A 256 -20.51 -4.55 -7.90
N TYR A 257 -20.76 -3.24 -7.95
CA TYR A 257 -20.16 -2.28 -7.02
C TYR A 257 -20.50 -2.60 -5.55
N GLU A 258 -21.72 -3.06 -5.29
CA GLU A 258 -22.25 -3.41 -3.99
C GLU A 258 -21.63 -4.70 -3.40
N GLN A 259 -20.93 -5.48 -4.23
CA GLN A 259 -20.19 -6.67 -3.80
C GLN A 259 -18.80 -6.31 -3.27
N PHE A 260 -18.08 -5.41 -3.95
CA PHE A 260 -16.68 -5.10 -3.59
C PHE A 260 -16.50 -3.80 -2.81
N TYR A 261 -17.45 -2.86 -2.85
CA TYR A 261 -17.38 -1.60 -2.09
C TYR A 261 -18.06 -1.74 -0.72
N LEU A 262 -17.26 -2.04 0.30
CA LEU A 262 -17.73 -2.31 1.67
C LEU A 262 -17.01 -1.37 2.64
N ASP A 263 -17.76 -0.70 3.54
CA ASP A 263 -17.19 0.20 4.56
C ASP A 263 -16.22 1.26 3.97
N ASN A 264 -16.61 1.88 2.85
CA ASN A 264 -15.80 2.84 2.11
C ASN A 264 -14.41 2.28 1.70
N LYS A 265 -14.32 1.00 1.37
CA LYS A 265 -13.10 0.32 0.91
C LYS A 265 -13.45 -0.61 -0.26
N PHE A 266 -12.46 -0.91 -1.09
CA PHE A 266 -12.58 -1.90 -2.15
C PHE A 266 -11.93 -3.22 -1.72
N TYR A 267 -12.65 -4.32 -1.92
CA TYR A 267 -12.19 -5.68 -1.68
C TYR A 267 -12.47 -6.52 -2.92
N PHE A 268 -11.45 -7.15 -3.49
CA PHE A 268 -11.60 -7.90 -4.74
C PHE A 268 -11.36 -9.40 -4.52
N SER A 269 -12.36 -10.19 -4.88
CA SER A 269 -12.37 -11.66 -4.80
C SER A 269 -13.55 -12.21 -5.62
N THR A 270 -13.85 -13.50 -5.48
CA THR A 270 -15.10 -14.08 -6.02
C THR A 270 -16.33 -13.57 -5.24
N PRO A 271 -17.53 -13.55 -5.85
CA PRO A 271 -18.76 -13.10 -5.19
C PRO A 271 -19.07 -13.82 -3.86
N GLU A 272 -18.77 -15.12 -3.78
CA GLU A 272 -19.01 -15.94 -2.59
C GLU A 272 -18.13 -15.46 -1.43
N LYS A 273 -16.84 -15.27 -1.69
CA LYS A 273 -15.90 -14.76 -0.67
C LYS A 273 -16.22 -13.32 -0.26
N LEU A 274 -16.68 -12.49 -1.19
CA LEU A 274 -17.11 -11.11 -0.87
C LEU A 274 -18.39 -11.07 -0.05
N THR A 275 -19.32 -12.01 -0.27
CA THR A 275 -20.51 -12.17 0.57
C THR A 275 -20.12 -12.51 2.00
N PHE A 276 -19.23 -13.48 2.18
CA PHE A 276 -18.68 -13.81 3.51
C PHE A 276 -18.01 -12.61 4.19
N LEU A 277 -17.17 -11.86 3.47
CA LEU A 277 -16.56 -10.64 4.03
C LEU A 277 -17.61 -9.60 4.42
N LYS A 278 -18.64 -9.41 3.60
CA LYS A 278 -19.74 -8.47 3.85
C LYS A 278 -20.50 -8.82 5.13
N GLU A 279 -20.78 -10.10 5.35
CA GLU A 279 -21.38 -10.59 6.59
C GLU A 279 -20.54 -10.18 7.80
N ILE A 280 -19.24 -10.45 7.79
CA ILE A 280 -18.33 -10.04 8.89
C ILE A 280 -18.28 -8.51 9.05
N ILE A 281 -18.20 -7.74 7.95
CA ILE A 281 -18.08 -6.28 7.98
C ILE A 281 -19.34 -5.62 8.54
N TYR A 282 -20.53 -6.13 8.26
CA TYR A 282 -21.78 -5.52 8.71
C TYR A 282 -22.40 -6.19 9.93
N ASP A 283 -21.81 -7.28 10.40
CA ASP A 283 -22.21 -7.94 11.64
C ASP A 283 -22.10 -6.99 12.85
N LYS A 284 -23.10 -7.11 13.72
CA LYS A 284 -23.27 -6.27 14.91
C LYS A 284 -23.01 -7.03 16.21
N LYS A 285 -22.76 -8.34 16.17
CA LYS A 285 -22.51 -9.13 17.37
C LYS A 285 -21.30 -8.58 18.12
N LYS A 286 -21.28 -8.86 19.42
CA LYS A 286 -20.21 -8.40 20.31
C LYS A 286 -19.80 -9.51 21.25
N THR A 287 -18.49 -9.57 21.46
CA THR A 287 -17.86 -10.34 22.53
C THR A 287 -17.22 -9.42 23.55
N ASP A 288 -16.94 -9.93 24.75
CA ASP A 288 -16.11 -9.28 25.76
C ASP A 288 -14.62 -9.22 25.37
N ILE A 289 -14.24 -9.95 24.33
CA ILE A 289 -12.86 -10.06 23.83
C ILE A 289 -12.30 -8.67 23.52
N SER A 290 -11.12 -8.37 24.07
CA SER A 290 -10.32 -7.19 23.73
C SER A 290 -9.05 -7.60 23.00
N VAL A 291 -8.82 -7.04 21.82
CA VAL A 291 -7.58 -7.26 21.04
C VAL A 291 -6.74 -6.00 21.04
N LYS A 292 -5.50 -6.09 21.52
CA LYS A 292 -4.62 -4.94 21.74
C LYS A 292 -3.21 -5.20 21.20
N ASN A 293 -2.46 -4.13 20.94
CA ASN A 293 -1.07 -4.21 20.50
C ASN A 293 -0.16 -4.41 21.71
N GLY A 294 0.89 -5.22 21.58
CA GLY A 294 1.94 -5.33 22.61
C GLY A 294 2.66 -4.00 22.88
N LEU A 295 3.56 -4.01 23.87
CA LEU A 295 4.37 -2.86 24.28
C LEU A 295 5.08 -2.21 23.09
N ALA A 296 5.19 -0.89 23.14
CA ALA A 296 5.95 -0.11 22.17
C ALA A 296 6.99 0.75 22.91
N THR A 297 8.17 0.18 23.10
CA THR A 297 9.29 0.86 23.76
C THR A 297 9.84 2.00 22.90
N LEU A 298 9.76 1.85 21.57
CA LEU A 298 10.43 2.69 20.56
C LEU A 298 11.97 2.77 20.74
N ALA A 299 12.54 1.82 21.48
CA ALA A 299 13.98 1.63 21.67
C ALA A 299 14.26 0.19 22.13
N ASP A 300 13.75 -0.82 21.41
CA ASP A 300 13.80 -2.23 21.82
C ASP A 300 15.23 -2.67 22.17
N SER A 301 16.25 -2.20 21.44
CA SER A 301 17.66 -2.53 21.71
C SER A 301 18.19 -2.02 23.06
N VAL A 302 17.46 -1.13 23.73
CA VAL A 302 17.82 -0.56 25.04
C VAL A 302 17.08 -1.30 26.14
N PHE A 303 15.78 -1.54 25.97
CA PHE A 303 14.98 -2.16 27.03
C PHE A 303 14.96 -3.68 26.98
N ILE A 304 15.25 -4.31 25.84
CA ILE A 304 15.09 -5.76 25.66
C ILE A 304 16.44 -6.40 25.37
N GLY A 305 16.80 -7.39 26.16
CA GLY A 305 18.05 -8.13 26.02
C GLY A 305 18.24 -9.15 27.13
N ASP A 306 19.41 -9.74 27.16
CA ASP A 306 19.84 -10.62 28.25
C ASP A 306 20.62 -9.77 29.26
N PHE A 307 19.93 -9.33 30.30
CA PHE A 307 20.54 -8.59 31.40
C PHE A 307 21.17 -9.55 32.41
N ASN A 308 22.43 -9.27 32.76
CA ASN A 308 23.22 -10.03 33.74
C ASN A 308 22.93 -9.63 35.19
N PHE A 309 22.04 -8.66 35.40
CA PHE A 309 21.61 -8.18 36.70
C PHE A 309 20.15 -8.52 36.98
N ASN A 310 19.78 -8.53 38.25
CA ASN A 310 18.44 -8.89 38.73
C ASN A 310 17.78 -7.69 39.41
N SER A 311 16.53 -7.43 39.05
CA SER A 311 15.72 -6.37 39.65
C SER A 311 14.24 -6.70 39.47
N GLU A 312 13.39 -6.20 40.36
CA GLU A 312 11.93 -6.32 40.25
C GLU A 312 11.37 -5.62 38.98
N TYR A 313 12.14 -4.69 38.42
CA TYR A 313 11.81 -3.99 37.17
C TYR A 313 12.31 -4.75 35.93
N ILE A 314 12.77 -5.98 36.08
CA ILE A 314 13.15 -6.85 34.96
C ILE A 314 12.13 -7.97 34.84
N LEU A 315 11.34 -7.91 33.77
CA LEU A 315 10.27 -8.88 33.52
C LEU A 315 10.63 -9.79 32.34
N PRO A 316 10.10 -11.02 32.30
CA PRO A 316 10.14 -11.82 31.08
C PRO A 316 9.35 -11.12 29.97
N VAL A 317 9.86 -11.14 28.74
CA VAL A 317 9.18 -10.59 27.58
C VAL A 317 9.13 -11.60 26.43
N LEU A 318 7.95 -11.76 25.85
CA LEU A 318 7.73 -12.57 24.64
C LEU A 318 7.64 -11.67 23.41
N LYS A 319 8.45 -11.97 22.39
CA LYS A 319 8.30 -11.37 21.07
C LYS A 319 7.24 -12.13 20.27
N ALA A 320 6.03 -11.59 20.20
CA ALA A 320 4.89 -12.25 19.56
C ALA A 320 5.17 -12.64 18.09
N SER A 321 5.90 -11.81 17.33
CA SER A 321 6.20 -12.06 15.92
C SER A 321 7.01 -13.32 15.64
N ASN A 322 7.84 -13.78 16.57
CA ASN A 322 8.67 -14.97 16.35
C ASN A 322 8.65 -16.01 17.48
N GLY A 323 8.07 -15.70 18.64
CA GLY A 323 8.00 -16.58 19.80
C GLY A 323 9.27 -16.57 20.68
N LYS A 324 10.22 -15.65 20.44
CA LYS A 324 11.45 -15.58 21.24
C LYS A 324 11.19 -14.91 22.59
N TRP A 325 11.73 -15.52 23.63
CA TRP A 325 11.76 -14.98 24.99
C TRP A 325 13.04 -14.18 25.22
N ALA A 326 12.94 -13.14 26.03
CA ALA A 326 14.06 -12.34 26.53
C ALA A 326 13.66 -11.72 27.88
N LYS A 327 14.52 -10.84 28.43
CA LYS A 327 14.16 -9.96 29.55
C LYS A 327 13.88 -8.54 29.04
N ILE A 328 13.04 -7.80 29.76
CA ILE A 328 12.78 -6.38 29.52
C ILE A 328 12.97 -5.55 30.78
N ILE A 329 13.63 -4.40 30.67
CA ILE A 329 13.59 -3.35 31.67
C ILE A 329 12.21 -2.68 31.58
N PHE A 330 11.39 -2.86 32.61
CA PHE A 330 10.04 -2.36 32.75
C PHE A 330 10.02 -1.25 33.81
N PRO A 331 10.25 0.02 33.44
CA PRO A 331 10.42 1.14 34.38
C PRO A 331 9.07 1.64 34.93
N TYR A 332 8.23 0.71 35.36
CA TYR A 332 6.90 0.95 35.89
C TYR A 332 6.68 0.06 37.10
N ASN A 333 6.01 0.59 38.11
CA ASN A 333 5.61 -0.20 39.27
C ASN A 333 4.53 -1.21 38.87
N ILE A 334 4.75 -2.49 39.14
CA ILE A 334 3.84 -3.56 38.67
C ILE A 334 2.48 -3.57 39.38
N LYS A 335 2.35 -2.88 40.52
CA LYS A 335 1.10 -2.82 41.29
C LYS A 335 0.13 -1.76 40.75
N ASN A 336 0.66 -0.63 40.26
CA ASN A 336 -0.16 0.51 39.82
C ASN A 336 0.12 0.98 38.39
N PHE A 337 1.12 0.40 37.72
CA PHE A 337 1.56 0.70 36.35
C PHE A 337 1.97 2.15 36.11
N GLN A 338 2.28 2.89 37.17
CA GLN A 338 2.86 4.21 37.08
C GLN A 338 4.36 4.10 36.82
N ILE A 339 4.89 5.09 36.09
CA ILE A 339 6.34 5.18 35.84
C ILE A 339 7.02 5.40 37.19
N ILE A 340 8.12 4.69 37.43
CA ILE A 340 8.92 4.92 38.64
C ILE A 340 9.55 6.31 38.63
N THR A 341 9.74 6.88 39.81
CA THR A 341 10.39 8.17 40.00
C THR A 341 11.89 8.09 39.77
N ASP A 342 12.54 9.23 39.53
CA ASP A 342 14.00 9.30 39.42
C ASP A 342 14.70 8.81 40.69
N SER A 343 14.08 9.00 41.86
CA SER A 343 14.59 8.50 43.14
C SER A 343 14.57 6.97 43.17
N GLU A 344 13.42 6.36 42.83
CA GLU A 344 13.26 4.90 42.76
C GLU A 344 14.19 4.28 41.71
N LEU A 345 14.33 4.91 40.54
CA LEU A 345 15.25 4.45 39.50
C LEU A 345 16.70 4.50 39.97
N LYS A 346 17.14 5.59 40.63
CA LYS A 346 18.51 5.72 41.16
C LYS A 346 18.83 4.72 42.27
N GLN A 347 17.82 4.19 42.97
CA GLN A 347 18.01 3.08 43.91
C GLN A 347 18.33 1.76 43.19
N GLN A 348 17.99 1.63 41.91
CA GLN A 348 18.30 0.50 41.05
C GLN A 348 19.53 0.80 40.19
N LEU A 349 20.71 0.86 40.83
CA LEU A 349 21.95 1.35 40.22
C LEU A 349 22.25 0.73 38.84
N GLU A 350 22.14 -0.59 38.70
CA GLU A 350 22.44 -1.29 37.45
C GLU A 350 21.48 -0.90 36.31
N ILE A 351 20.19 -0.74 36.61
CA ILE A 351 19.20 -0.27 35.63
C ILE A 351 19.46 1.21 35.29
N PHE A 352 19.72 2.03 36.31
CA PHE A 352 19.97 3.45 36.13
C PHE A 352 21.20 3.69 35.25
N ASP A 353 22.30 3.00 35.50
CA ASP A 353 23.54 3.11 34.74
C ASP A 353 23.34 2.67 33.28
N HIS A 354 22.69 1.52 33.07
CA HIS A 354 22.36 1.01 31.74
C HIS A 354 21.49 2.00 30.94
N LEU A 355 20.41 2.50 31.54
CA LEU A 355 19.54 3.46 30.86
C LEU A 355 20.26 4.80 30.63
N SER A 356 21.06 5.25 31.60
CA SER A 356 21.80 6.51 31.52
C SER A 356 22.82 6.50 30.38
N PHE A 357 23.47 5.36 30.16
CA PHE A 357 24.34 5.15 29.00
C PHE A 357 23.60 5.38 27.66
N PHE A 358 22.32 5.03 27.57
CA PHE A 358 21.48 5.24 26.38
C PHE A 358 20.61 6.51 26.43
N LYS A 359 20.78 7.40 27.41
CA LYS A 359 19.90 8.54 27.66
C LYS A 359 19.70 9.45 26.44
N GLU A 360 20.78 9.79 25.73
CA GLU A 360 20.72 10.65 24.54
C GLU A 360 19.84 10.02 23.45
N LYS A 361 19.99 8.70 23.21
CA LYS A 361 19.17 7.94 22.25
C LYS A 361 17.70 7.92 22.67
N LEU A 362 17.44 7.75 23.96
CA LEU A 362 16.08 7.70 24.52
C LEU A 362 15.39 9.08 24.48
N GLN A 363 16.13 10.18 24.54
CA GLN A 363 15.58 11.53 24.45
C GLN A 363 15.29 11.97 23.00
N LYS A 364 16.02 11.44 22.02
CA LYS A 364 15.83 11.76 20.58
C LYS A 364 14.63 11.07 19.93
N ARG A 365 14.07 10.02 20.54
CA ARG A 365 12.93 9.27 19.94
C ARG A 365 11.62 10.05 20.09
N SER A 366 10.62 9.69 19.29
CA SER A 366 9.25 10.16 19.51
C SER A 366 8.68 9.49 20.78
N PHE A 367 8.47 10.24 21.85
CA PHE A 367 7.84 9.76 23.08
C PHE A 367 6.80 10.77 23.58
N ASP A 368 5.91 10.33 24.47
CA ASP A 368 4.85 11.17 25.01
C ASP A 368 5.41 12.32 25.86
N HIS A 369 5.33 13.54 25.32
CA HIS A 369 5.85 14.76 25.96
C HIS A 369 5.12 15.17 27.25
N SER A 370 4.00 14.52 27.60
CA SER A 370 3.40 14.68 28.94
C SER A 370 4.31 14.15 30.06
N ASN A 371 5.31 13.32 29.74
CA ASN A 371 6.27 12.72 30.67
C ASN A 371 7.71 13.22 30.43
N LYS A 372 7.92 14.52 30.15
CA LYS A 372 9.26 15.09 29.86
C LYS A 372 10.33 14.75 30.92
N ASN A 373 9.92 14.56 32.18
CA ASN A 373 10.84 14.23 33.26
C ASN A 373 11.25 12.73 33.27
N PHE A 374 10.53 11.86 32.58
CA PHE A 374 10.76 10.41 32.56
C PHE A 374 11.33 9.94 31.21
N TRP A 375 12.56 10.37 30.92
CA TRP A 375 13.26 10.05 29.65
C TRP A 375 13.43 8.55 29.40
N TYR A 376 13.36 7.73 30.45
CA TYR A 376 13.42 6.27 30.42
C TYR A 376 12.07 5.57 30.21
N SER A 377 10.95 6.28 30.15
CA SER A 377 9.64 5.66 29.88
C SER A 377 9.58 5.00 28.50
N PHE A 378 8.67 4.05 28.29
CA PHE A 378 8.39 3.54 26.94
C PHE A 378 7.80 4.63 26.04
N GLY A 379 8.05 4.51 24.74
CA GLY A 379 7.55 5.46 23.75
C GLY A 379 6.02 5.57 23.70
N ARG A 380 5.29 4.52 24.08
CA ARG A 380 3.81 4.51 24.23
C ARG A 380 3.39 3.75 25.48
N ARG A 381 2.22 4.09 26.02
CA ARG A 381 1.62 3.46 27.22
C ARG A 381 0.81 2.17 26.96
N GLN A 382 0.66 1.76 25.71
CA GLN A 382 -0.07 0.55 25.34
C GLN A 382 0.48 -0.70 26.04
N ALA A 383 -0.39 -1.64 26.42
CA ALA A 383 -0.09 -2.92 27.06
C ALA A 383 0.48 -2.90 28.50
N ILE A 384 0.90 -1.74 29.02
CA ILE A 384 1.53 -1.64 30.34
C ILE A 384 0.58 -2.12 31.44
N SER A 385 -0.63 -1.55 31.49
CA SER A 385 -1.64 -1.84 32.52
C SER A 385 -2.32 -3.20 32.41
N ASP A 386 -1.97 -3.99 31.39
CA ASP A 386 -2.49 -5.34 31.21
C ASP A 386 -1.40 -6.39 31.51
N THR A 387 -0.23 -5.98 32.01
CA THR A 387 0.92 -6.88 32.25
C THR A 387 0.65 -7.89 33.35
N ASP A 388 -0.22 -7.58 34.31
CA ASP A 388 -0.70 -8.45 35.39
C ASP A 388 -1.82 -9.41 34.96
N LYS A 389 -2.21 -9.42 33.68
CA LYS A 389 -3.26 -10.31 33.16
C LYS A 389 -2.67 -11.49 32.41
N GLU A 390 -3.32 -12.63 32.56
CA GLU A 390 -3.16 -13.75 31.63
C GLU A 390 -3.73 -13.36 30.27
N ARG A 391 -2.99 -13.64 29.19
CA ARG A 391 -3.29 -13.14 27.84
C ARG A 391 -2.96 -14.17 26.79
N LEU A 392 -3.80 -14.26 25.76
CA LEU A 392 -3.48 -15.02 24.55
C LEU A 392 -2.73 -14.12 23.55
N VAL A 393 -1.51 -14.51 23.19
CA VAL A 393 -0.61 -13.75 22.31
C VAL A 393 -0.68 -14.29 20.91
N LEU A 394 -0.64 -13.40 19.92
CA LEU A 394 -0.55 -13.77 18.51
C LEU A 394 0.34 -12.84 17.70
N ASN A 395 0.97 -13.38 16.66
CA ASN A 395 1.68 -12.58 15.67
C ASN A 395 0.72 -11.87 14.70
N SER A 396 1.21 -10.84 14.00
CA SER A 396 0.40 -9.99 13.10
C SER A 396 0.56 -10.33 11.61
N LEU A 397 1.08 -11.51 11.30
CA LEU A 397 1.38 -11.97 9.94
C LEU A 397 0.95 -13.43 9.77
N VAL A 398 0.34 -13.78 8.65
CA VAL A 398 -0.10 -15.15 8.36
C VAL A 398 0.08 -15.46 6.88
N LYS A 399 0.23 -16.74 6.52
CA LYS A 399 0.15 -17.21 5.14
C LYS A 399 -0.23 -18.67 5.04
N GLU A 400 -0.69 -19.08 3.85
CA GLU A 400 -0.90 -20.47 3.45
C GLU A 400 0.35 -21.29 3.82
N ASN A 401 0.19 -22.31 4.67
CA ASN A 401 1.26 -23.17 5.23
C ASN A 401 2.13 -22.61 6.37
N LYS A 402 1.80 -21.45 6.94
CA LYS A 402 2.40 -21.00 8.21
C LYS A 402 1.31 -20.47 9.15
N PRO A 403 0.81 -21.31 10.08
CA PRO A 403 -0.26 -20.92 10.97
C PRO A 403 0.18 -19.79 11.90
N LEU A 404 -0.80 -19.10 12.48
CA LEU A 404 -0.53 -18.10 13.50
C LEU A 404 0.24 -18.71 14.66
N LYS A 405 1.26 -17.98 15.11
CA LYS A 405 1.95 -18.27 16.35
C LYS A 405 1.09 -17.77 17.48
N ILE A 406 0.45 -18.69 18.20
CA ILE A 406 -0.39 -18.39 19.34
C ILE A 406 0.24 -18.97 20.60
N SER A 407 0.24 -18.20 21.69
CA SER A 407 0.74 -18.67 22.98
C SER A 407 -0.04 -18.03 24.13
N LEU A 408 -0.45 -18.83 25.10
CA LEU A 408 -1.01 -18.32 26.35
C LEU A 408 0.14 -17.89 27.25
N ILE A 409 0.11 -16.66 27.74
CA ILE A 409 1.11 -16.14 28.67
C ILE A 409 0.50 -15.85 30.03
N GLN A 410 1.28 -16.10 31.08
CA GLN A 410 0.90 -15.85 32.46
C GLN A 410 1.01 -14.36 32.82
N LYS A 411 0.52 -14.04 34.02
CA LYS A 411 0.64 -12.70 34.62
C LYS A 411 2.12 -12.29 34.74
N ASN A 412 2.36 -10.98 34.83
CA ASN A 412 3.70 -10.37 34.98
C ASN A 412 4.67 -10.68 33.84
N THR A 413 4.15 -10.96 32.65
CA THR A 413 4.93 -11.21 31.44
C THR A 413 4.65 -10.12 30.40
N CYS A 414 5.70 -9.52 29.85
CA CYS A 414 5.59 -8.49 28.83
C CYS A 414 5.45 -9.09 27.42
N ILE A 415 4.84 -8.34 26.48
CA ILE A 415 4.70 -8.75 25.08
C ILE A 415 5.05 -7.57 24.19
N TYR A 416 5.72 -7.81 23.07
CA TYR A 416 5.94 -6.80 22.02
C TYR A 416 5.91 -7.42 20.62
N SER A 417 5.86 -6.57 19.60
CA SER A 417 5.92 -7.00 18.19
C SER A 417 4.79 -7.98 17.78
N GLY A 418 3.55 -7.67 18.15
CA GLY A 418 2.35 -8.41 17.78
C GLY A 418 1.14 -8.00 18.63
N PHE A 419 0.16 -8.89 18.74
CA PHE A 419 -1.10 -8.62 19.44
C PHE A 419 -1.25 -9.51 20.67
N TYR A 420 -2.16 -9.09 21.54
CA TYR A 420 -2.65 -9.92 22.64
C TYR A 420 -4.15 -9.75 22.81
N ILE A 421 -4.74 -10.78 23.38
CA ILE A 421 -6.17 -10.91 23.60
C ILE A 421 -6.44 -11.11 25.09
N ILE A 422 -7.47 -10.41 25.58
CA ILE A 422 -8.04 -10.58 26.92
C ILE A 422 -9.52 -10.93 26.77
N SER A 423 -9.99 -11.89 27.55
CA SER A 423 -11.41 -12.21 27.70
C SER A 423 -11.66 -12.73 29.11
N GLU A 424 -12.80 -12.40 29.68
CA GLU A 424 -13.27 -12.91 30.98
C GLU A 424 -14.32 -14.01 30.81
N LYS A 425 -15.06 -14.01 29.68
CA LYS A 425 -16.19 -14.91 29.44
C LYS A 425 -15.87 -16.03 28.47
N ILE A 426 -15.06 -15.76 27.45
CA ILE A 426 -14.76 -16.71 26.38
C ILE A 426 -13.38 -17.30 26.65
N ASP A 427 -13.32 -18.64 26.64
CA ASP A 427 -12.09 -19.35 26.90
C ASP A 427 -11.04 -19.13 25.78
N TYR A 428 -9.77 -19.04 26.17
CA TYR A 428 -8.68 -18.79 25.23
C TYR A 428 -8.47 -19.92 24.21
N LYS A 429 -8.90 -21.15 24.53
CA LYS A 429 -8.77 -22.29 23.60
C LYS A 429 -9.73 -22.11 22.42
N SER A 430 -10.99 -21.77 22.68
CA SER A 430 -12.00 -21.45 21.65
C SER A 430 -11.55 -20.27 20.77
N ILE A 431 -11.00 -19.22 21.38
CA ILE A 431 -10.44 -18.07 20.63
C ILE A 431 -9.29 -18.54 19.72
N ALA A 432 -8.35 -19.33 20.24
CA ALA A 432 -7.22 -19.84 19.47
C ALA A 432 -7.67 -20.71 18.29
N GLU A 433 -8.63 -21.61 18.52
CA GLU A 433 -9.22 -22.47 17.48
C GLU A 433 -9.83 -21.65 16.33
N LYS A 434 -10.57 -20.57 16.64
CA LYS A 434 -11.13 -19.69 15.59
C LYS A 434 -10.06 -18.94 14.80
N LEU A 435 -8.94 -18.60 15.41
CA LEU A 435 -7.84 -17.85 14.77
C LEU A 435 -6.88 -18.74 13.98
N GLN A 436 -6.82 -20.03 14.31
CA GLN A 436 -5.99 -21.03 13.60
C GLN A 436 -6.74 -21.72 12.46
N SER A 437 -8.03 -21.44 12.28
CA SER A 437 -8.83 -22.04 11.20
C SER A 437 -8.49 -21.47 9.83
N GLU A 438 -8.76 -22.26 8.78
CA GLU A 438 -8.69 -21.80 7.39
C GLU A 438 -9.63 -20.62 7.13
N VAL A 439 -10.78 -20.58 7.81
CA VAL A 439 -11.74 -19.47 7.74
C VAL A 439 -11.12 -18.13 8.15
N PHE A 440 -10.22 -18.11 9.15
CA PHE A 440 -9.51 -16.89 9.53
C PHE A 440 -8.48 -16.50 8.47
N LEU A 441 -7.79 -17.47 7.86
CA LEU A 441 -6.87 -17.22 6.76
C LEU A 441 -7.62 -16.60 5.59
N ASP A 442 -8.72 -17.22 5.12
CA ASP A 442 -9.59 -16.70 4.07
C ASP A 442 -10.04 -15.26 4.36
N PHE A 443 -10.49 -14.99 5.59
CA PHE A 443 -10.86 -13.63 6.00
C PHE A 443 -9.70 -12.64 5.85
N VAL A 444 -8.50 -13.01 6.32
CA VAL A 444 -7.32 -12.13 6.25
C VAL A 444 -6.85 -11.92 4.81
N GLU A 445 -6.91 -12.94 3.96
CA GLU A 445 -6.59 -12.81 2.53
C GLU A 445 -7.52 -11.81 1.83
N LEU A 446 -8.81 -11.85 2.17
CA LEU A 446 -9.83 -10.95 1.63
C LEU A 446 -9.60 -9.50 2.02
N LEU A 447 -8.88 -9.21 3.11
CA LEU A 447 -8.50 -7.84 3.47
C LEU A 447 -7.50 -7.22 2.48
N GLY A 448 -6.82 -8.02 1.66
CA GLY A 448 -5.90 -7.54 0.60
C GLY A 448 -4.66 -6.80 1.14
N LYS A 449 -4.24 -7.11 2.38
CA LYS A 449 -3.13 -6.43 3.06
C LYS A 449 -1.83 -7.23 2.96
N TYR A 450 -1.15 -7.09 1.83
CA TYR A 450 0.04 -7.88 1.48
C TYR A 450 1.33 -7.44 2.21
N LYS A 451 2.22 -8.41 2.47
CA LYS A 451 3.58 -8.28 3.03
C LYS A 451 4.53 -9.26 2.33
N ASN A 452 5.81 -8.88 2.30
CA ASN A 452 6.87 -9.65 1.65
C ASN A 452 6.92 -11.10 2.12
N GLY A 453 7.29 -12.02 1.22
CA GLY A 453 7.39 -13.45 1.52
C GLY A 453 6.07 -14.21 1.45
N GLY A 454 5.07 -13.65 0.77
CA GLY A 454 3.73 -14.22 0.62
C GLY A 454 2.89 -14.12 1.89
N TYR A 455 3.14 -13.12 2.74
CA TYR A 455 2.42 -12.95 4.00
C TYR A 455 1.31 -11.94 3.88
N TYR A 456 0.21 -12.19 4.55
CA TYR A 456 -0.84 -11.20 4.82
C TYR A 456 -0.64 -10.58 6.20
N THR A 457 -1.08 -9.34 6.36
CA THR A 457 -1.12 -8.65 7.66
C THR A 457 -2.53 -8.18 7.99
N PHE A 458 -2.80 -7.99 9.26
CA PHE A 458 -4.10 -7.58 9.77
C PHE A 458 -3.88 -6.74 11.03
N SER A 459 -4.92 -6.01 11.44
CA SER A 459 -4.91 -5.13 12.60
C SER A 459 -5.69 -5.73 13.76
N THR A 460 -5.48 -5.20 14.97
CA THR A 460 -6.29 -5.59 16.15
C THR A 460 -7.79 -5.42 15.92
N LYS A 461 -8.19 -4.42 15.12
CA LYS A 461 -9.60 -4.20 14.74
C LYS A 461 -10.13 -5.31 13.85
N ASP A 462 -9.33 -5.81 12.91
CA ASP A 462 -9.74 -6.89 12.02
C ASP A 462 -9.94 -8.19 12.82
N VAL A 463 -9.01 -8.52 13.73
CA VAL A 463 -9.13 -9.68 14.63
C VAL A 463 -10.37 -9.55 15.51
N LYS A 464 -10.58 -8.38 16.14
CA LYS A 464 -11.77 -8.13 16.97
C LYS A 464 -13.06 -8.31 16.17
N LYS A 465 -13.13 -7.76 14.96
CA LYS A 465 -14.29 -7.87 14.07
C LYS A 465 -14.61 -9.33 13.75
N TYR A 466 -13.58 -10.11 13.39
CA TYR A 466 -13.72 -11.53 13.10
C TYR A 466 -14.20 -12.33 14.32
N LEU A 467 -13.58 -12.12 15.49
CA LEU A 467 -13.99 -12.82 16.72
C LEU A 467 -15.39 -12.43 17.19
N ASP A 468 -15.78 -11.16 17.03
CA ASP A 468 -17.15 -10.72 17.27
C ASP A 468 -18.16 -11.49 16.42
N PHE A 469 -17.87 -11.65 15.12
CA PHE A 469 -18.74 -12.40 14.21
C PHE A 469 -18.83 -13.89 14.56
N MET A 470 -17.68 -14.51 14.87
CA MET A 470 -17.55 -15.96 15.08
C MET A 470 -18.04 -16.44 16.45
N LEU A 471 -17.92 -15.61 17.49
CA LEU A 471 -18.16 -16.01 18.87
C LEU A 471 -19.14 -15.08 19.61
N GLY A 472 -19.55 -13.98 18.99
CA GLY A 472 -20.50 -13.04 19.58
C GLY A 472 -21.93 -13.56 19.52
N THR A 473 -22.74 -12.99 20.40
CA THR A 473 -24.21 -13.14 20.43
C THR A 473 -24.89 -11.89 19.91
#